data_AF-A0A958JDA8-F1
#
_entry.id   AF-A0A958JDA8-F1
#
_cell.length_a   1.000
_cell.length_b   1.000
_cell.length_c   1.000
_cell.angle_alpha   90.00
_cell.angle_beta   90.00
_cell.angle_gamma   90.00
#
_symmetry.space_group_name_H-M   'P 1'
#
loop_
_entity.id
_entity.type
_entity.pdbx_description
1 polymer ?
#
loop_
_entity_poly.entity_id
_entity_poly.type
_entity_poly.pdbx_seq_one_letter_code
_entity_poly.pdbx_strand_id
1 'polypeptide(L)'
;MKNLYFWHIALIPLYLFPLCAFGETGVIEHLRIDRTKEKTSEIQVRIRSNSSRIFTLPEALRATLAPRTVVEFTPGTLQNSSLTTQSLQDSITIIEEPSEPSESQHRALILKLRFQDGDVACSDNRLNRILIGGKKNVRDWFRESSEDLLQFNFDGNGDGFVDVYTIDISASVSEGCDSDSWADEADTQATAMGIDLTQYEHITYLLPKNTVCDWGGLGTMDCGEDCRVWTRDCSNLSLYLHEYGHNIGLDHASKDEDGDGEADSEYGDTSCPMGSATTKFRHFNGPHQAMLGWIQDEYVVKSDNSEVALYPVEIEDEFIGSPENFPTLDGIGQLLRIPVPGAKVGPVETEHFYASFRRKVGRYSKSLPKQYKDAITIHRRNILSGQAVEVATLNTPDTSYTDPSGATISLLDRDKERVVVWGSSKGIDAPTYHLTTTVTLEGNSPLSASEAEKIHLVVKKRQASTKTTLNLTSNNEFHFEGTFGSYSLKLQFPKDRFKLKGGSKNTKILINQDSQISFTFQRIK
;
A
#
# COMPACT_ATOMS: atom_id res chain seq x y z
N MET A 1 66.46 -15.88 -66.26
CA MET A 1 66.85 -14.50 -65.91
C MET A 1 65.91 -13.98 -64.84
N LYS A 2 66.45 -13.68 -63.64
CA LYS A 2 66.01 -12.72 -62.58
C LYS A 2 64.55 -12.81 -62.06
N ASN A 3 64.32 -13.27 -60.81
CA ASN A 3 64.21 -12.48 -59.54
C ASN A 3 62.93 -11.58 -59.49
N LEU A 4 62.12 -11.42 -58.44
CA LEU A 4 62.31 -11.42 -56.97
C LEU A 4 60.92 -11.38 -56.25
N TYR A 5 60.94 -11.68 -54.94
CA TYR A 5 59.88 -11.68 -53.89
C TYR A 5 59.07 -10.37 -53.70
N PHE A 6 57.82 -10.45 -53.19
CA PHE A 6 57.43 -10.12 -51.79
C PHE A 6 55.89 -10.18 -51.55
N TRP A 7 55.53 -10.55 -50.31
CA TRP A 7 54.19 -10.65 -49.72
C TRP A 7 53.37 -9.36 -49.77
N HIS A 8 52.03 -9.44 -49.73
CA HIS A 8 51.16 -8.61 -48.87
C HIS A 8 49.80 -9.29 -48.62
N ILE A 9 49.47 -9.41 -47.34
CA ILE A 9 48.17 -9.79 -46.76
C ILE A 9 47.22 -8.60 -46.95
N ALA A 10 45.99 -8.83 -47.41
CA ALA A 10 44.87 -7.88 -47.29
C ALA A 10 43.62 -8.71 -46.95
N LEU A 11 43.33 -8.89 -45.65
CA LEU A 11 42.37 -8.11 -44.87
C LEU A 11 40.97 -8.14 -45.48
N ILE A 12 40.20 -9.13 -45.04
CA ILE A 12 38.74 -9.12 -45.03
C ILE A 12 38.32 -7.96 -44.12
N PRO A 13 37.42 -7.05 -44.54
CA PRO A 13 36.82 -6.12 -43.60
C PRO A 13 35.89 -6.92 -42.69
N LEU A 14 36.34 -7.19 -41.46
CA LEU A 14 35.43 -7.45 -40.36
C LEU A 14 34.54 -6.21 -40.25
N TYR A 15 33.27 -6.35 -40.58
CA TYR A 15 32.24 -5.46 -40.07
C TYR A 15 32.25 -5.63 -38.54
N LEU A 16 33.03 -4.77 -37.87
CA LEU A 16 32.83 -4.47 -36.46
C LEU A 16 31.43 -3.86 -36.36
N PHE A 17 30.47 -4.67 -35.91
CA PHE A 17 29.30 -4.15 -35.24
C PHE A 17 29.78 -3.20 -34.14
N PRO A 18 29.12 -2.05 -33.91
CA PRO A 18 29.51 -1.17 -32.83
C PRO A 18 29.29 -1.92 -31.52
N LEU A 19 30.37 -2.47 -30.98
CA LEU A 19 30.50 -2.77 -29.55
C LEU A 19 30.24 -1.43 -28.85
N CYS A 20 29.29 -1.43 -27.91
CA CYS A 20 28.91 -0.22 -27.17
C CYS A 20 30.15 0.57 -26.73
N ALA A 21 30.10 1.88 -26.90
CA ALA A 21 31.16 2.77 -26.47
C ALA A 21 31.39 2.60 -24.95
N PHE A 22 32.62 2.87 -24.50
CA PHE A 22 32.97 2.94 -23.07
C PHE A 22 31.94 3.77 -22.29
N GLY A 23 31.40 3.24 -21.18
CA GLY A 23 30.63 4.01 -20.20
C GLY A 23 29.15 4.24 -20.52
N GLU A 24 28.47 3.30 -21.20
CA GLU A 24 27.01 3.36 -21.30
C GLU A 24 26.40 3.14 -19.90
N THR A 25 25.51 4.05 -19.49
CA THR A 25 24.73 3.94 -18.26
C THR A 25 23.29 3.61 -18.62
N GLY A 26 22.59 2.91 -17.73
CA GLY A 26 21.18 2.61 -17.90
C GLY A 26 20.43 2.69 -16.59
N VAL A 27 19.13 2.92 -16.70
CA VAL A 27 18.20 2.90 -15.56
C VAL A 27 17.39 1.61 -15.63
N ILE A 28 17.29 0.90 -14.50
CA ILE A 28 16.39 -0.24 -14.37
C ILE A 28 14.95 0.26 -14.39
N GLU A 29 14.21 -0.12 -15.43
CA GLU A 29 12.79 0.14 -15.59
C GLU A 29 12.02 -1.14 -15.36
N HIS A 30 10.93 -1.05 -14.59
CA HIS A 30 9.94 -2.10 -14.53
C HIS A 30 8.79 -1.66 -15.44
N LEU A 31 8.37 -2.48 -16.38
CA LEU A 31 7.17 -2.23 -17.18
C LEU A 31 6.12 -3.25 -16.74
N ARG A 32 4.98 -2.78 -16.24
CA ARG A 32 3.83 -3.63 -15.96
C ARG A 32 2.89 -3.62 -17.18
N ILE A 33 2.43 -4.79 -17.61
CA ILE A 33 1.52 -4.95 -18.75
C ILE A 33 0.22 -5.60 -18.28
N ASP A 34 -0.86 -4.82 -18.24
CA ASP A 34 -2.11 -5.21 -17.57
C ASP A 34 -3.19 -5.74 -18.51
N ARG A 35 -3.27 -7.07 -18.67
CA ARG A 35 -4.25 -7.72 -19.56
C ARG A 35 -5.62 -7.79 -18.91
N THR A 36 -6.30 -6.64 -18.84
CA THR A 36 -7.60 -6.47 -18.16
C THR A 36 -8.69 -7.48 -18.56
N LYS A 37 -8.69 -7.98 -19.81
CA LYS A 37 -9.63 -9.02 -20.26
C LYS A 37 -9.32 -10.39 -19.68
N GLU A 38 -8.05 -10.68 -19.47
CA GLU A 38 -7.53 -11.97 -18.98
C GLU A 38 -7.38 -11.97 -17.45
N LYS A 39 -7.42 -10.79 -16.83
CA LYS A 39 -7.17 -10.57 -15.39
C LYS A 39 -5.79 -11.07 -14.97
N THR A 40 -4.82 -10.84 -15.84
CA THR A 40 -3.42 -11.16 -15.63
C THR A 40 -2.59 -9.91 -15.92
N SER A 41 -1.36 -9.91 -15.45
CA SER A 41 -0.37 -8.95 -15.91
C SER A 41 1.03 -9.56 -15.88
N GLU A 42 1.96 -8.85 -16.52
CA GLU A 42 3.34 -9.25 -16.64
C GLU A 42 4.24 -8.08 -16.23
N ILE A 43 5.26 -8.32 -15.40
CA ILE A 43 6.36 -7.36 -15.21
C ILE A 43 7.46 -7.70 -16.20
N GLN A 44 7.85 -6.76 -17.03
CA GLN A 44 9.10 -6.83 -17.77
C GLN A 44 10.11 -5.91 -17.10
N VAL A 45 11.22 -6.47 -16.61
CA VAL A 45 12.34 -5.65 -16.16
C VAL A 45 13.19 -5.37 -17.38
N ARG A 46 13.43 -4.10 -17.62
CA ARG A 46 14.15 -3.60 -18.78
C ARG A 46 15.24 -2.66 -18.29
N ILE A 47 16.28 -2.47 -19.10
CA ILE A 47 17.22 -1.38 -18.92
C ILE A 47 17.02 -0.44 -20.09
N ARG A 48 16.66 0.82 -19.82
CA ARG A 48 16.74 1.89 -20.81
C ARG A 48 18.10 2.54 -20.65
N SER A 49 18.93 2.42 -21.68
CA SER A 49 20.21 3.13 -21.67
C SER A 49 20.03 4.60 -21.99
N ASN A 50 21.04 5.40 -21.65
CA ASN A 50 21.12 6.81 -22.04
C ASN A 50 21.11 7.05 -23.57
N SER A 51 21.24 5.99 -24.39
CA SER A 51 21.10 6.02 -25.85
C SER A 51 19.71 5.57 -26.33
N SER A 52 18.72 5.51 -25.43
CA SER A 52 17.33 5.09 -25.69
C SER A 52 17.18 3.65 -26.17
N ARG A 53 18.19 2.79 -25.93
CA ARG A 53 18.09 1.35 -26.22
C ARG A 53 17.47 0.62 -25.04
N ILE A 54 16.57 -0.29 -25.35
CA ILE A 54 15.87 -1.11 -24.35
C ILE A 54 16.47 -2.52 -24.36
N PHE A 55 16.85 -3.00 -23.17
CA PHE A 55 17.33 -4.37 -22.95
C PHE A 55 16.40 -5.10 -22.00
N THR A 56 15.74 -6.15 -22.45
CA THR A 56 14.88 -6.95 -21.56
C THR A 56 15.73 -7.88 -20.69
N LEU A 57 15.48 -7.85 -19.38
CA LEU A 57 16.15 -8.68 -18.39
C LEU A 57 15.36 -9.96 -18.09
N PRO A 58 16.05 -11.09 -17.85
CA PRO A 58 15.42 -12.33 -17.40
C PRO A 58 14.70 -12.17 -16.06
N GLU A 59 13.60 -12.89 -15.91
CA GLU A 59 12.75 -12.89 -14.71
C GLU A 59 13.50 -13.23 -13.40
N ALA A 60 14.56 -14.05 -13.49
CA ALA A 60 15.38 -14.42 -12.34
C ALA A 60 16.13 -13.25 -11.67
N LEU A 61 16.29 -12.11 -12.37
CA LEU A 61 16.99 -10.93 -11.85
C LEU A 61 16.06 -9.88 -11.24
N ARG A 62 14.74 -10.07 -11.34
CA ARG A 62 13.73 -9.17 -10.74
C ARG A 62 13.85 -9.05 -9.22
N ALA A 63 14.36 -10.09 -8.56
CA ALA A 63 14.50 -10.14 -7.10
C ALA A 63 15.77 -9.44 -6.57
N THR A 64 16.70 -9.05 -7.43
CA THR A 64 18.02 -8.55 -7.00
C THR A 64 18.21 -7.05 -7.26
N LEU A 65 17.45 -6.47 -8.18
CA LEU A 65 17.58 -5.07 -8.57
C LEU A 65 16.29 -4.34 -8.23
N ALA A 66 16.39 -3.36 -7.33
CA ALA A 66 15.27 -2.47 -7.05
C ALA A 66 15.02 -1.56 -8.27
N PRO A 67 13.76 -1.16 -8.51
CA PRO A 67 13.45 -0.10 -9.45
C PRO A 67 14.32 1.15 -9.22
N ARG A 68 14.67 1.89 -10.29
CA ARG A 68 15.52 3.10 -10.27
C ARG A 68 16.97 2.92 -9.82
N THR A 69 17.44 1.68 -9.67
CA THR A 69 18.87 1.42 -9.49
C THR A 69 19.63 1.90 -10.74
N VAL A 70 20.57 2.84 -10.57
CA VAL A 70 21.45 3.26 -11.68
C VAL A 70 22.56 2.25 -11.85
N VAL A 71 22.73 1.75 -13.07
CA VAL A 71 23.68 0.69 -13.40
C VAL A 71 24.68 1.13 -14.48
N GLU A 72 25.96 0.81 -14.29
CA GLU A 72 27.01 0.98 -15.31
C GLU A 72 27.31 -0.37 -15.98
N PHE A 73 27.48 -0.35 -17.31
CA PHE A 73 27.85 -1.54 -18.07
C PHE A 73 29.36 -1.67 -18.26
N THR A 74 29.92 -2.85 -17.98
CA THR A 74 31.30 -3.17 -18.35
C THR A 74 31.47 -3.17 -19.89
N PRO A 75 32.55 -2.57 -20.45
CA PRO A 75 32.77 -2.51 -21.89
C PRO A 75 32.80 -3.90 -22.55
N GLY A 76 32.02 -4.07 -23.64
CA GLY A 76 32.03 -5.27 -24.48
C GLY A 76 30.92 -6.30 -24.20
N THR A 77 30.06 -6.09 -23.19
CA THR A 77 29.06 -7.07 -22.75
C THR A 77 27.71 -6.97 -23.48
N LEU A 78 27.34 -5.79 -23.99
CA LEU A 78 26.05 -5.57 -24.67
C LEU A 78 26.11 -5.99 -26.15
N GLN A 79 25.99 -7.29 -26.43
CA GLN A 79 26.01 -7.80 -27.81
C GLN A 79 24.63 -8.01 -28.46
N ASN A 80 23.50 -7.94 -27.73
CA ASN A 80 22.14 -8.06 -28.27
C ASN A 80 21.09 -7.40 -27.34
N SER A 81 19.84 -7.24 -27.80
CA SER A 81 18.70 -6.70 -27.04
C SER A 81 18.20 -7.60 -25.89
N SER A 82 18.89 -8.70 -25.59
CA SER A 82 18.61 -9.59 -24.47
C SER A 82 19.91 -10.02 -23.77
N LEU A 83 19.89 -10.00 -22.44
CA LEU A 83 21.02 -10.39 -21.59
C LEU A 83 20.70 -11.70 -20.84
N THR A 84 21.69 -12.57 -20.61
CA THR A 84 21.51 -13.82 -19.86
C THR A 84 21.95 -13.67 -18.39
N THR A 85 21.36 -14.44 -17.47
CA THR A 85 21.60 -14.37 -16.02
C THR A 85 23.07 -14.44 -15.63
N GLN A 86 23.88 -15.25 -16.33
CA GLN A 86 25.30 -15.43 -16.03
C GLN A 86 26.18 -14.24 -16.48
N SER A 87 25.74 -13.47 -17.49
CA SER A 87 26.49 -12.31 -18.01
C SER A 87 26.25 -11.02 -17.21
N LEU A 88 25.15 -10.95 -16.46
CA LEU A 88 24.66 -9.73 -15.80
C LEU A 88 25.30 -9.46 -14.44
N GLN A 89 25.47 -10.48 -13.58
CA GLN A 89 26.02 -10.30 -12.23
C GLN A 89 27.48 -9.81 -12.23
N ASP A 90 28.27 -10.18 -13.24
CA ASP A 90 29.68 -9.80 -13.34
C ASP A 90 29.90 -8.48 -14.12
N SER A 91 28.85 -7.93 -14.75
CA SER A 91 28.99 -6.85 -15.74
C SER A 91 28.21 -5.58 -15.42
N ILE A 92 27.46 -5.55 -14.31
CA ILE A 92 26.68 -4.41 -13.85
C ILE A 92 27.23 -3.96 -12.50
N THR A 93 27.59 -2.68 -12.39
CA THR A 93 27.90 -2.03 -11.11
C THR A 93 26.77 -1.10 -10.71
N ILE A 94 26.26 -1.25 -9.48
CA ILE A 94 25.29 -0.32 -8.89
C ILE A 94 26.03 0.98 -8.55
N ILE A 95 25.55 2.09 -9.13
CA ILE A 95 26.18 3.40 -8.95
C ILE A 95 25.44 4.22 -7.89
N GLU A 96 24.11 4.10 -7.82
CA GLU A 96 23.25 4.88 -6.94
C GLU A 96 21.96 4.12 -6.60
N GLU A 97 21.56 4.19 -5.32
CA GLU A 97 20.27 3.69 -4.81
C GLU A 97 19.23 4.83 -4.76
N PRO A 98 17.92 4.55 -4.91
CA PRO A 98 16.90 5.59 -4.93
C PRO A 98 16.85 6.39 -3.62
N SER A 99 16.72 7.72 -3.74
CA SER A 99 16.58 8.64 -2.62
C SER A 99 15.22 8.53 -1.95
N GLU A 100 15.18 8.73 -0.63
CA GLU A 100 13.94 8.83 0.16
C GLU A 100 12.99 9.91 -0.41
N PRO A 101 11.66 9.70 -0.35
CA PRO A 101 10.69 10.62 -0.92
C PRO A 101 10.71 11.98 -0.22
N SER A 102 10.89 13.05 -1.01
CA SER A 102 10.67 14.43 -0.61
C SER A 102 9.37 14.96 -1.22
N GLU A 103 8.82 16.07 -0.72
CA GLU A 103 7.74 16.79 -1.40
C GLU A 103 8.11 17.00 -2.87
N SER A 104 7.29 16.47 -3.78
CA SER A 104 7.58 16.49 -5.21
C SER A 104 6.37 16.92 -6.02
N GLN A 105 6.62 17.87 -6.92
CA GLN A 105 5.64 18.32 -7.91
C GLN A 105 6.09 17.82 -9.28
N HIS A 106 5.35 16.87 -9.84
CA HIS A 106 5.67 16.23 -11.10
C HIS A 106 4.79 16.82 -12.20
N ARG A 107 5.37 17.41 -13.23
CA ARG A 107 4.63 17.93 -14.39
C ARG A 107 4.14 16.79 -15.26
N ALA A 108 2.91 16.93 -15.74
CA ALA A 108 2.23 15.91 -16.51
C ALA A 108 1.58 16.49 -17.77
N LEU A 109 1.84 15.86 -18.91
CA LEU A 109 1.35 16.24 -20.23
C LEU A 109 0.34 15.23 -20.76
N ILE A 110 -0.68 15.67 -21.49
CA ILE A 110 -1.57 14.77 -22.24
C ILE A 110 -1.37 14.93 -23.75
N LEU A 111 -1.00 13.84 -24.43
CA LEU A 111 -0.97 13.74 -25.89
C LEU A 111 -2.18 12.91 -26.35
N LYS A 112 -3.14 13.55 -27.04
CA LYS A 112 -4.25 12.86 -27.70
C LYS A 112 -3.77 12.33 -29.03
N LEU A 113 -3.72 11.01 -29.17
CA LEU A 113 -3.21 10.39 -30.39
C LEU A 113 -4.33 10.24 -31.42
N ARG A 114 -4.17 10.91 -32.56
CA ARG A 114 -5.00 10.70 -33.74
C ARG A 114 -4.32 9.68 -34.64
N PHE A 115 -4.91 8.49 -34.70
CA PHE A 115 -4.51 7.41 -35.59
C PHE A 115 -5.02 7.70 -37.01
N GLN A 116 -4.48 7.03 -38.03
CA GLN A 116 -4.88 7.23 -39.43
C GLN A 116 -6.39 7.02 -39.67
N ASP A 117 -7.01 6.11 -38.91
CA ASP A 117 -8.38 5.66 -39.04
C ASP A 117 -9.21 5.79 -37.73
N GLY A 118 -8.72 6.58 -36.76
CA GLY A 118 -9.43 6.80 -35.51
C GLY A 118 -8.94 8.03 -34.73
N ASP A 119 -9.85 8.68 -34.03
CA ASP A 119 -9.55 9.90 -33.25
C ASP A 119 -10.10 9.79 -31.82
N VAL A 120 -9.50 10.56 -30.92
CA VAL A 120 -9.91 10.71 -29.53
C VAL A 120 -11.14 11.60 -29.46
N ALA A 121 -12.31 11.00 -29.19
CA ALA A 121 -13.56 11.74 -29.03
C ALA A 121 -13.64 12.62 -27.76
N CYS A 122 -12.61 12.58 -26.91
CA CYS A 122 -12.61 13.31 -25.65
C CYS A 122 -12.35 14.81 -25.82
N SER A 123 -13.13 15.65 -25.13
CA SER A 123 -12.90 17.09 -25.10
C SER A 123 -11.91 17.49 -24.01
N ASP A 124 -11.18 18.58 -24.26
CA ASP A 124 -10.21 19.13 -23.30
C ASP A 124 -10.91 19.57 -22.01
N ASN A 125 -12.14 20.07 -22.09
CA ASN A 125 -12.97 20.34 -20.92
C ASN A 125 -13.28 19.11 -20.06
N ARG A 126 -13.35 17.91 -20.67
CA ARG A 126 -13.52 16.67 -19.90
C ARG A 126 -12.20 16.27 -19.24
N LEU A 127 -11.08 16.39 -19.93
CA LEU A 127 -9.75 16.19 -19.35
C LEU A 127 -9.49 17.16 -18.20
N ASN A 128 -9.80 18.43 -18.38
CA ASN A 128 -9.68 19.44 -17.33
C ASN A 128 -10.45 19.06 -16.06
N ARG A 129 -11.69 18.57 -16.21
CA ARG A 129 -12.49 18.10 -15.06
C ARG A 129 -11.91 16.87 -14.39
N ILE A 130 -11.40 15.89 -15.14
CA ILE A 130 -10.94 14.64 -14.52
C ILE A 130 -9.55 14.77 -13.88
N LEU A 131 -8.70 15.64 -14.41
CA LEU A 131 -7.32 15.79 -13.97
C LEU A 131 -7.17 16.86 -12.88
N ILE A 132 -7.78 18.05 -13.02
CA ILE A 132 -7.55 19.17 -12.09
C ILE A 132 -8.79 19.92 -11.57
N GLY A 133 -9.91 19.94 -12.30
CA GLY A 133 -11.01 20.89 -12.04
C GLY A 133 -12.31 20.29 -11.49
N GLY A 134 -12.48 18.97 -11.52
CA GLY A 134 -13.71 18.31 -11.10
C GLY A 134 -13.84 18.21 -9.58
N LYS A 135 -15.08 17.94 -9.10
CA LYS A 135 -15.34 17.65 -7.68
C LYS A 135 -14.53 16.48 -7.14
N LYS A 136 -14.06 15.60 -8.01
CA LYS A 136 -13.10 14.54 -7.75
C LYS A 136 -12.20 14.50 -8.98
N ASN A 137 -10.89 14.59 -8.78
CA ASN A 137 -9.92 14.69 -9.88
C ASN A 137 -8.59 14.06 -9.45
N VAL A 138 -7.73 13.74 -10.42
CA VAL A 138 -6.45 13.04 -10.20
C VAL A 138 -5.54 13.85 -9.28
N ARG A 139 -5.32 15.13 -9.59
CA ARG A 139 -4.42 16.00 -8.83
C ARG A 139 -4.79 16.06 -7.35
N ASP A 140 -6.04 16.41 -7.06
CA ASP A 140 -6.51 16.55 -5.68
C ASP A 140 -6.54 15.18 -4.95
N TRP A 141 -6.72 14.07 -5.66
CA TRP A 141 -6.67 12.74 -5.06
C TRP A 141 -5.26 12.38 -4.61
N PHE A 142 -4.23 12.60 -5.45
CA PHE A 142 -2.85 12.31 -5.08
C PHE A 142 -2.39 13.20 -3.94
N ARG A 143 -2.75 14.49 -3.96
CA ARG A 143 -2.50 15.41 -2.83
C ARG A 143 -3.13 14.93 -1.53
N GLU A 144 -4.41 14.57 -1.53
CA GLU A 144 -5.10 14.09 -0.33
C GLU A 144 -4.55 12.74 0.17
N SER A 145 -4.27 11.80 -0.75
CA SER A 145 -3.80 10.47 -0.37
C SER A 145 -2.35 10.43 0.08
N SER A 146 -1.54 11.43 -0.30
CA SER A 146 -0.12 11.54 0.05
C SER A 146 0.17 12.58 1.13
N GLU A 147 -0.86 13.22 1.69
CA GLU A 147 -0.70 14.32 2.65
C GLU A 147 0.13 15.48 2.08
N ASP A 148 -0.16 15.86 0.83
CA ASP A 148 0.56 16.87 0.04
C ASP A 148 2.01 16.52 -0.35
N LEU A 149 2.52 15.32 -0.04
CA LEU A 149 3.87 14.90 -0.44
C LEU A 149 4.03 14.72 -1.96
N LEU A 150 2.96 14.39 -2.69
CA LEU A 150 2.98 14.22 -4.14
C LEU A 150 1.86 14.99 -4.83
N GLN A 151 2.23 15.77 -5.85
CA GLN A 151 1.29 16.41 -6.74
C GLN A 151 1.68 16.24 -8.21
N PHE A 152 0.73 15.77 -9.02
CA PHE A 152 0.82 15.89 -10.48
C PHE A 152 0.33 17.26 -10.95
N ASN A 153 1.23 18.05 -11.53
CA ASN A 153 0.92 19.31 -12.17
C ASN A 153 0.60 19.10 -13.65
N PHE A 154 -0.70 19.05 -13.96
CA PHE A 154 -1.18 18.97 -15.34
C PHE A 154 -1.28 20.33 -16.04
N ASP A 155 -1.06 21.43 -15.33
CA ASP A 155 -1.13 22.81 -15.84
C ASP A 155 0.26 23.44 -15.65
N GLY A 156 1.21 23.04 -16.49
CA GLY A 156 2.59 23.49 -16.45
C GLY A 156 2.75 24.95 -16.85
N ASN A 157 1.83 25.46 -17.68
CA ASN A 157 1.85 26.82 -18.19
C ASN A 157 1.11 27.84 -17.30
N GLY A 158 0.25 27.38 -16.38
CA GLY A 158 -0.47 28.20 -15.40
C GLY A 158 -1.72 28.92 -15.92
N ASP A 159 -2.31 28.47 -17.03
CA ASP A 159 -3.48 29.10 -17.65
C ASP A 159 -4.83 28.62 -17.07
N GLY A 160 -4.79 27.67 -16.14
CA GLY A 160 -5.97 27.08 -15.49
C GLY A 160 -6.56 25.89 -16.23
N PHE A 161 -5.89 25.40 -17.29
CA PHE A 161 -6.27 24.22 -18.06
C PHE A 161 -5.14 23.20 -18.09
N VAL A 162 -5.52 21.95 -18.36
CA VAL A 162 -4.54 20.88 -18.58
C VAL A 162 -3.76 21.16 -19.86
N ASP A 163 -2.45 20.93 -19.84
CA ASP A 163 -1.60 20.88 -21.02
C ASP A 163 -2.00 19.67 -21.88
N VAL A 164 -2.70 19.93 -22.99
CA VAL A 164 -3.20 18.91 -23.92
C VAL A 164 -2.81 19.28 -25.35
N TYR A 165 -2.19 18.35 -26.06
CA TYR A 165 -1.89 18.48 -27.48
C TYR A 165 -2.48 17.31 -28.27
N THR A 166 -2.91 17.57 -29.50
CA THR A 166 -3.35 16.50 -30.42
C THR A 166 -2.23 16.19 -31.38
N ILE A 167 -1.83 14.93 -31.43
CA ILE A 167 -0.69 14.45 -32.19
C ILE A 167 -1.18 13.43 -33.22
N ASP A 168 -0.88 13.69 -34.48
CA ASP A 168 -1.17 12.75 -35.57
C ASP A 168 -0.06 11.68 -35.62
N ILE A 169 -0.45 10.41 -35.64
CA ILE A 169 0.46 9.27 -35.78
C ILE A 169 0.06 8.39 -36.98
N SER A 170 1.02 7.63 -37.50
CA SER A 170 0.81 6.80 -38.68
C SER A 170 0.23 5.42 -38.38
N ALA A 171 0.02 5.04 -37.12
CA ALA A 171 -0.62 3.78 -36.77
C ALA A 171 -2.13 3.74 -37.11
N SER A 172 -2.67 2.53 -37.28
CA SER A 172 -4.13 2.26 -37.31
C SER A 172 -4.61 1.77 -35.94
N VAL A 173 -5.83 2.14 -35.55
CA VAL A 173 -6.48 1.65 -34.33
C VAL A 173 -6.70 0.13 -34.31
N SER A 174 -6.60 -0.52 -35.47
CA SER A 174 -6.86 -1.95 -35.67
C SER A 174 -5.59 -2.78 -35.91
N GLU A 175 -4.44 -2.14 -36.08
CA GLU A 175 -3.17 -2.81 -36.39
C GLU A 175 -2.22 -2.81 -35.19
N GLY A 176 -1.98 -4.01 -34.65
CA GLY A 176 -1.09 -4.19 -33.50
C GLY A 176 -1.63 -3.58 -32.20
N CYS A 177 -0.87 -3.77 -31.13
CA CYS A 177 -1.07 -3.11 -29.84
C CYS A 177 0.32 -2.76 -29.28
N ASP A 178 1.07 -1.96 -30.05
CA ASP A 178 2.45 -1.58 -29.77
C ASP A 178 2.48 -0.16 -29.20
N SER A 179 2.20 -0.07 -27.91
CA SER A 179 2.13 1.19 -27.17
C SER A 179 3.43 1.97 -27.18
N ASP A 180 4.57 1.28 -27.18
CA ASP A 180 5.91 1.88 -27.18
C ASP A 180 6.16 2.58 -28.52
N SER A 181 5.91 1.89 -29.64
CA SER A 181 6.05 2.51 -30.97
C SER A 181 5.11 3.71 -31.17
N TRP A 182 3.88 3.65 -30.63
CA TRP A 182 2.95 4.78 -30.70
C TRP A 182 3.43 5.98 -29.89
N ALA A 183 4.00 5.75 -28.70
CA ALA A 183 4.56 6.79 -27.86
C ALA A 183 5.77 7.45 -28.51
N ASP A 184 6.73 6.67 -29.04
CA ASP A 184 7.93 7.20 -29.68
C ASP A 184 7.61 8.03 -30.93
N GLU A 185 6.64 7.59 -31.73
CA GLU A 185 6.15 8.38 -32.86
C GLU A 185 5.47 9.67 -32.38
N ALA A 186 4.61 9.58 -31.36
CA ALA A 186 3.94 10.76 -30.81
C ALA A 186 4.92 11.78 -30.23
N ASP A 187 5.95 11.33 -29.52
CA ASP A 187 6.99 12.19 -28.94
C ASP A 187 7.78 12.91 -30.03
N THR A 188 8.12 12.19 -31.10
CA THR A 188 8.79 12.75 -32.28
C THR A 188 7.94 13.85 -32.94
N GLN A 189 6.64 13.59 -33.13
CA GLN A 189 5.73 14.55 -33.75
C GLN A 189 5.44 15.76 -32.83
N ALA A 190 5.28 15.53 -31.53
CA ALA A 190 5.12 16.60 -30.55
C ALA A 190 6.33 17.54 -30.52
N THR A 191 7.54 16.97 -30.53
CA THR A 191 8.79 17.74 -30.63
C THR A 191 8.87 18.51 -31.95
N ALA A 192 8.46 17.91 -33.07
CA ALA A 192 8.40 18.59 -34.37
C ALA A 192 7.39 19.75 -34.40
N MET A 193 6.35 19.69 -33.56
CA MET A 193 5.40 20.79 -33.32
C MET A 193 5.93 21.87 -32.38
N GLY A 194 7.15 21.72 -31.85
CA GLY A 194 7.80 22.66 -30.94
C GLY A 194 7.42 22.50 -29.47
N ILE A 195 6.82 21.36 -29.10
CA ILE A 195 6.52 21.04 -27.70
C ILE A 195 7.79 20.50 -27.04
N ASP A 196 8.25 21.16 -25.97
CA ASP A 196 9.40 20.71 -25.20
C ASP A 196 8.96 19.64 -24.19
N LEU A 197 9.13 18.36 -24.56
CA LEU A 197 8.76 17.23 -23.72
C LEU A 197 9.66 17.10 -22.47
N THR A 198 10.87 17.68 -22.48
CA THR A 198 11.79 17.61 -21.34
C THR A 198 11.31 18.38 -20.11
N GLN A 199 10.23 19.16 -20.25
CA GLN A 199 9.57 19.87 -19.16
C GLN A 199 8.58 19.01 -18.37
N TYR A 200 8.32 17.76 -18.77
CA TYR A 200 7.30 16.91 -18.18
C TYR A 200 7.88 15.57 -17.78
N GLU A 201 7.77 15.23 -16.49
CA GLU A 201 8.17 13.93 -15.97
C GLU A 201 7.17 12.83 -16.35
N HIS A 202 5.90 13.19 -16.58
CA HIS A 202 4.85 12.24 -16.97
C HIS A 202 4.16 12.64 -18.27
N ILE A 203 4.03 11.69 -19.20
CA ILE A 203 3.30 11.84 -20.46
C ILE A 203 2.19 10.80 -20.53
N THR A 204 0.96 11.27 -20.74
CA THR A 204 -0.21 10.41 -20.98
C THR A 204 -0.61 10.43 -22.44
N TYR A 205 -0.54 9.27 -23.07
CA TYR A 205 -1.03 9.00 -24.42
C TYR A 205 -2.50 8.57 -24.34
N LEU A 206 -3.40 9.51 -24.64
CA LEU A 206 -4.83 9.22 -24.72
C LEU A 206 -5.15 8.67 -26.11
N LEU A 207 -5.69 7.45 -26.14
CA LEU A 207 -5.95 6.70 -27.36
C LEU A 207 -7.44 6.71 -27.72
N PRO A 208 -7.80 6.54 -29.01
CA PRO A 208 -9.17 6.28 -29.43
C PRO A 208 -9.77 5.08 -28.68
N LYS A 209 -11.04 5.17 -28.27
CA LYS A 209 -11.70 4.11 -27.49
C LYS A 209 -11.77 2.77 -28.25
N ASN A 210 -11.78 2.82 -29.58
CA ASN A 210 -11.83 1.66 -30.47
C ASN A 210 -10.45 1.04 -30.76
N THR A 211 -9.35 1.58 -30.21
CA THR A 211 -8.03 0.94 -30.31
C THR A 211 -8.07 -0.47 -29.75
N VAL A 212 -7.62 -1.43 -30.56
CA VAL A 212 -7.75 -2.88 -30.31
C VAL A 212 -6.58 -3.36 -29.45
N CYS A 213 -6.78 -3.33 -28.13
CA CYS A 213 -5.87 -3.90 -27.13
C CYS A 213 -6.62 -4.82 -26.14
N ASP A 214 -5.89 -5.67 -25.44
CA ASP A 214 -6.37 -6.53 -24.34
C ASP A 214 -6.39 -5.81 -22.98
N TRP A 215 -5.77 -4.63 -22.90
CA TRP A 215 -5.70 -3.75 -21.74
C TRP A 215 -6.55 -2.46 -21.87
N GLY A 216 -7.01 -1.92 -20.74
CA GLY A 216 -7.84 -0.69 -20.66
C GLY A 216 -7.01 0.58 -20.49
N GLY A 217 -5.93 0.47 -19.73
CA GLY A 217 -4.84 1.42 -19.59
C GLY A 217 -3.53 0.65 -19.40
N LEU A 218 -2.43 1.39 -19.38
CA LEU A 218 -1.07 0.88 -19.19
C LEU A 218 -0.23 1.98 -18.55
N GLY A 219 0.68 1.63 -17.64
CA GLY A 219 1.63 2.56 -17.04
C GLY A 219 3.03 1.96 -16.95
N THR A 220 4.05 2.77 -17.20
CA THR A 220 5.44 2.42 -16.82
C THR A 220 5.56 2.38 -15.31
N MET A 221 6.41 1.52 -14.75
CA MET A 221 6.63 1.46 -13.31
C MET A 221 7.89 2.22 -12.90
N ASP A 222 7.75 3.07 -11.88
CA ASP A 222 8.85 3.77 -11.21
C ASP A 222 9.90 4.36 -12.17
N CYS A 223 9.40 5.14 -13.11
CA CYS A 223 10.05 5.56 -14.35
C CYS A 223 10.86 6.86 -14.24
N GLY A 224 10.92 7.47 -13.05
CA GLY A 224 11.67 8.71 -12.83
C GLY A 224 11.13 9.88 -13.67
N GLU A 225 11.94 10.36 -14.62
CA GLU A 225 11.67 11.56 -15.42
C GLU A 225 11.03 11.25 -16.79
N ASP A 226 10.82 9.98 -17.16
CA ASP A 226 10.24 9.58 -18.45
C ASP A 226 9.09 8.58 -18.24
N CYS A 227 8.09 9.03 -17.50
CA CYS A 227 6.95 8.23 -17.12
C CYS A 227 5.83 8.28 -18.15
N ARG A 228 5.39 7.11 -18.61
CA ARG A 228 4.40 6.98 -19.68
C ARG A 228 3.13 6.29 -19.19
N VAL A 229 1.99 6.86 -19.56
CA VAL A 229 0.66 6.28 -19.32
C VAL A 229 -0.08 6.19 -20.65
N TRP A 230 -0.71 5.06 -20.94
CA TRP A 230 -1.65 4.92 -22.04
C TRP A 230 -3.04 4.66 -21.50
N THR A 231 -4.04 5.28 -22.10
CA THR A 231 -5.43 5.04 -21.69
C THR A 231 -6.39 5.20 -22.85
N ARG A 232 -7.44 4.37 -22.86
CA ARG A 232 -8.54 4.44 -23.83
C ARG A 232 -9.79 5.12 -23.25
N ASP A 233 -9.69 5.66 -22.03
CA ASP A 233 -10.78 6.32 -21.32
C ASP A 233 -10.34 7.68 -20.75
N CYS A 234 -11.16 8.70 -20.96
CA CYS A 234 -10.95 10.05 -20.42
C CYS A 234 -11.99 10.46 -19.37
N SER A 235 -12.77 9.50 -18.90
CA SER A 235 -13.86 9.66 -17.93
C SER A 235 -13.71 8.77 -16.70
N ASN A 236 -12.85 7.76 -16.76
CA ASN A 236 -12.59 6.85 -15.66
C ASN A 236 -11.44 7.33 -14.78
N LEU A 237 -11.76 8.08 -13.73
CA LEU A 237 -10.75 8.61 -12.81
C LEU A 237 -10.00 7.48 -12.10
N SER A 238 -10.66 6.37 -11.72
CA SER A 238 -9.98 5.22 -11.11
C SER A 238 -8.90 4.63 -12.01
N LEU A 239 -9.09 4.64 -13.34
CA LEU A 239 -8.07 4.18 -14.29
C LEU A 239 -6.84 5.10 -14.26
N TYR A 240 -7.02 6.43 -14.32
CA TYR A 240 -5.88 7.35 -14.18
C TYR A 240 -5.14 7.17 -12.86
N LEU A 241 -5.86 6.98 -11.74
CA LEU A 241 -5.21 6.72 -10.45
C LEU A 241 -4.40 5.42 -10.44
N HIS A 242 -4.88 4.39 -11.16
CA HIS A 242 -4.20 3.11 -11.31
C HIS A 242 -2.90 3.28 -12.13
N GLU A 243 -3.00 3.83 -13.34
CA GLU A 243 -1.84 3.96 -14.22
C GLU A 243 -0.79 4.94 -13.67
N TYR A 244 -1.22 6.03 -13.03
CA TYR A 244 -0.29 6.92 -12.34
C TYR A 244 0.27 6.31 -11.04
N GLY A 245 -0.43 5.36 -10.43
CA GLY A 245 0.09 4.54 -9.33
C GLY A 245 1.27 3.68 -9.78
N HIS A 246 1.20 3.10 -10.99
CA HIS A 246 2.34 2.40 -11.59
C HIS A 246 3.54 3.33 -11.77
N ASN A 247 3.34 4.53 -12.33
CA ASN A 247 4.42 5.50 -12.52
C ASN A 247 5.23 5.82 -11.26
N ILE A 248 4.62 5.74 -10.08
CA ILE A 248 5.27 5.98 -8.79
C ILE A 248 5.70 4.69 -8.07
N GLY A 249 5.71 3.56 -8.78
CA GLY A 249 6.28 2.30 -8.33
C GLY A 249 5.32 1.35 -7.62
N LEU A 250 4.01 1.62 -7.63
CA LEU A 250 3.04 0.70 -7.03
C LEU A 250 2.70 -0.45 -7.96
N ASP A 251 2.79 -1.66 -7.43
CA ASP A 251 2.25 -2.87 -8.06
C ASP A 251 0.77 -3.05 -7.69
N HIS A 252 0.13 -4.07 -8.24
CA HIS A 252 -1.26 -4.40 -7.97
C HIS A 252 -1.55 -4.68 -6.51
N ALA A 253 -2.77 -4.32 -6.13
CA ALA A 253 -3.37 -4.75 -4.88
C ALA A 253 -4.20 -6.01 -5.16
N SER A 254 -3.58 -7.14 -4.86
CA SER A 254 -4.13 -8.48 -5.06
C SER A 254 -4.91 -8.95 -3.83
N LYS A 255 -5.55 -10.10 -3.96
CA LYS A 255 -6.14 -10.82 -2.85
C LYS A 255 -5.79 -12.30 -2.96
N ASP A 256 -5.44 -12.86 -1.82
CA ASP A 256 -5.25 -14.28 -1.56
C ASP A 256 -6.44 -14.70 -0.66
N GLU A 257 -7.38 -15.44 -1.23
CA GLU A 257 -8.63 -15.80 -0.57
C GLU A 257 -8.49 -17.04 0.31
N ASP A 258 -7.54 -17.93 0.00
CA ASP A 258 -7.31 -19.17 0.76
C ASP A 258 -6.12 -19.11 1.73
N GLY A 259 -5.29 -18.06 1.62
CA GLY A 259 -4.20 -17.74 2.53
C GLY A 259 -2.99 -18.65 2.34
N ASP A 260 -2.80 -19.23 1.15
CA ASP A 260 -1.68 -20.13 0.85
C ASP A 260 -0.38 -19.40 0.48
N GLY A 261 -0.43 -18.07 0.34
CA GLY A 261 0.69 -17.22 -0.02
C GLY A 261 0.78 -16.89 -1.50
N GLU A 262 -0.14 -17.39 -2.33
CA GLU A 262 -0.30 -17.03 -3.74
C GLU A 262 -1.56 -16.16 -3.96
N ALA A 263 -1.47 -15.19 -4.85
CA ALA A 263 -2.61 -14.33 -5.14
C ALA A 263 -3.63 -15.02 -6.05
N ASP A 264 -4.79 -15.41 -5.52
CA ASP A 264 -5.94 -15.91 -6.30
C ASP A 264 -6.49 -14.88 -7.29
N SER A 265 -6.47 -13.61 -6.88
CA SER A 265 -7.05 -12.52 -7.64
C SER A 265 -6.10 -11.33 -7.65
N GLU A 266 -5.44 -11.14 -8.78
CA GLU A 266 -4.49 -10.05 -8.99
C GLU A 266 -5.06 -8.65 -8.70
N TYR A 267 -6.35 -8.43 -8.96
CA TYR A 267 -7.03 -7.17 -8.64
C TYR A 267 -8.04 -7.36 -7.50
N GLY A 268 -7.88 -8.38 -6.66
CA GLY A 268 -8.89 -8.79 -5.69
C GLY A 268 -9.10 -7.80 -4.54
N ASP A 269 -8.11 -6.95 -4.23
CA ASP A 269 -8.23 -5.94 -3.18
C ASP A 269 -9.15 -4.80 -3.66
N THR A 270 -10.41 -4.88 -3.22
CA THR A 270 -11.40 -3.84 -3.51
C THR A 270 -11.35 -2.67 -2.52
N SER A 271 -10.27 -2.49 -1.78
CA SER A 271 -10.02 -1.30 -0.94
C SER A 271 -9.08 -0.29 -1.61
N CYS A 272 -8.32 -0.71 -2.63
CA CYS A 272 -7.22 0.05 -3.22
C CYS A 272 -7.44 0.33 -4.73
N PRO A 273 -7.10 1.53 -5.25
CA PRO A 273 -7.06 1.81 -6.70
C PRO A 273 -6.17 0.87 -7.51
N MET A 274 -5.11 0.31 -6.90
CA MET A 274 -4.25 -0.70 -7.54
C MET A 274 -4.90 -2.10 -7.62
N GLY A 275 -6.10 -2.29 -7.07
CA GLY A 275 -6.93 -3.48 -7.24
C GLY A 275 -8.23 -3.14 -7.95
N SER A 276 -9.31 -3.90 -7.71
CA SER A 276 -10.59 -3.73 -8.42
C SER A 276 -11.44 -2.56 -7.87
N ALA A 277 -10.84 -1.41 -7.56
CA ALA A 277 -11.57 -0.19 -7.24
C ALA A 277 -12.05 0.59 -8.48
N THR A 278 -12.44 -0.16 -9.52
CA THR A 278 -12.66 0.26 -10.91
C THR A 278 -13.75 1.31 -11.12
N THR A 279 -14.52 1.68 -10.10
CA THR A 279 -15.60 2.69 -10.20
C THR A 279 -15.72 3.61 -9.00
N LYS A 280 -14.80 3.52 -8.02
CA LYS A 280 -14.93 4.21 -6.74
C LYS A 280 -13.58 4.68 -6.21
N PHE A 281 -13.53 5.95 -5.84
CA PHE A 281 -12.36 6.58 -5.25
C PHE A 281 -12.11 6.02 -3.86
N ARG A 282 -10.85 5.70 -3.55
CA ARG A 282 -10.36 5.16 -2.27
C ARG A 282 -8.88 5.52 -2.18
N HIS A 283 -8.32 5.72 -1.00
CA HIS A 283 -6.86 5.83 -0.85
C HIS A 283 -6.19 4.48 -1.10
N PHE A 284 -4.89 4.49 -1.43
CA PHE A 284 -4.09 3.27 -1.49
C PHE A 284 -4.17 2.48 -0.18
N ASN A 285 -3.90 1.17 -0.22
CA ASN A 285 -3.82 0.36 0.99
C ASN A 285 -2.58 0.75 1.82
N GLY A 286 -2.59 0.38 3.11
CA GLY A 286 -1.51 0.72 4.05
C GLY A 286 -0.09 0.37 3.55
N PRO A 287 0.19 -0.85 3.06
CA PRO A 287 1.54 -1.18 2.59
C PRO A 287 1.99 -0.39 1.36
N HIS A 288 1.09 -0.02 0.45
CA HIS A 288 1.43 0.87 -0.68
C HIS A 288 1.73 2.29 -0.19
N GLN A 289 0.95 2.84 0.75
CA GLN A 289 1.25 4.16 1.32
C GLN A 289 2.60 4.16 2.07
N ALA A 290 2.91 3.11 2.83
CA ALA A 290 4.21 2.96 3.48
C ALA A 290 5.35 2.75 2.48
N MET A 291 5.11 2.04 1.37
CA MET A 291 6.10 1.90 0.29
C MET A 291 6.49 3.24 -0.31
N LEU A 292 5.53 4.14 -0.47
CA LEU A 292 5.74 5.48 -1.02
C LEU A 292 6.24 6.48 0.04
N GLY A 293 6.45 6.05 1.29
CA GLY A 293 6.79 6.94 2.40
C GLY A 293 5.67 7.90 2.83
N TRP A 294 4.45 7.73 2.33
CA TRP A 294 3.30 8.57 2.70
C TRP A 294 2.85 8.32 4.13
N ILE A 295 3.00 7.08 4.61
CA ILE A 295 3.02 6.79 6.04
C ILE A 295 4.48 6.83 6.48
N GLN A 296 4.84 7.85 7.25
CA GLN A 296 6.19 8.01 7.77
C GLN A 296 6.60 6.80 8.64
N ASP A 297 7.88 6.43 8.59
CA ASP A 297 8.38 5.22 9.28
C ASP A 297 8.13 5.25 10.79
N GLU A 298 8.06 6.43 11.41
CA GLU A 298 7.70 6.60 12.83
C GLU A 298 6.28 6.15 13.18
N TYR A 299 5.35 6.15 12.21
CA TYR A 299 3.98 5.63 12.36
C TYR A 299 3.84 4.17 11.93
N VAL A 300 4.92 3.56 11.41
CA VAL A 300 5.02 2.13 11.11
C VAL A 300 5.58 1.40 12.32
N VAL A 301 4.69 0.81 13.11
CA VAL A 301 5.06 0.09 14.32
C VAL A 301 5.62 -1.29 13.95
N LYS A 302 6.95 -1.41 14.05
CA LYS A 302 7.71 -2.65 13.87
C LYS A 302 7.71 -3.42 15.19
N SER A 303 6.67 -4.22 15.43
CA SER A 303 6.46 -4.92 16.71
C SER A 303 6.27 -6.41 16.49
N ASP A 304 7.10 -7.22 17.15
CA ASP A 304 6.92 -8.67 17.26
C ASP A 304 6.58 -9.01 18.72
N ASN A 305 5.39 -9.56 18.95
CA ASN A 305 4.83 -9.93 20.26
C ASN A 305 4.44 -8.77 21.19
N SER A 306 4.06 -7.60 20.65
CA SER A 306 3.51 -6.50 21.46
C SER A 306 2.17 -6.00 20.95
N GLU A 307 1.38 -5.44 21.86
CA GLU A 307 0.14 -4.75 21.52
C GLU A 307 0.42 -3.37 20.95
N VAL A 308 -0.36 -3.01 19.93
CA VAL A 308 -0.21 -1.75 19.22
C VAL A 308 -1.58 -1.14 19.01
N ALA A 309 -1.72 0.13 19.37
CA ALA A 309 -2.87 0.93 18.97
C ALA A 309 -2.63 1.48 17.56
N LEU A 310 -3.55 1.19 16.63
CA LEU A 310 -3.51 1.74 15.28
C LEU A 310 -4.63 2.74 15.06
N TYR A 311 -4.28 3.88 14.50
CA TYR A 311 -5.18 4.92 14.04
C TYR A 311 -5.43 4.77 12.53
N PRO A 312 -6.50 5.39 12.00
CA PRO A 312 -6.84 5.28 10.60
C PRO A 312 -5.71 5.82 9.73
N VAL A 313 -5.43 5.14 8.63
CA VAL A 313 -4.53 5.66 7.58
C VAL A 313 -5.16 6.79 6.77
N GLU A 314 -6.48 7.02 6.91
CA GLU A 314 -7.14 8.16 6.28
C GLU A 314 -7.31 9.31 7.25
N ILE A 315 -7.00 10.51 6.77
CA ILE A 315 -7.17 11.75 7.49
C ILE A 315 -8.62 12.25 7.34
N GLU A 316 -9.16 12.88 8.38
CA GLU A 316 -10.44 13.57 8.30
C GLU A 316 -10.34 14.88 7.48
N ASP A 317 -11.42 15.23 6.77
CA ASP A 317 -11.48 16.39 5.85
C ASP A 317 -11.03 17.71 6.50
N GLU A 318 -11.19 17.84 7.82
CA GLU A 318 -10.87 19.05 8.59
C GLU A 318 -9.37 19.32 8.79
N PHE A 319 -8.51 18.33 8.52
CA PHE A 319 -7.05 18.44 8.66
C PHE A 319 -6.32 18.55 7.30
N ILE A 320 -7.04 18.43 6.18
CA ILE A 320 -6.46 18.55 4.83
C ILE A 320 -6.06 20.01 4.56
N GLY A 321 -4.78 20.26 4.28
CA GLY A 321 -4.25 21.61 4.02
C GLY A 321 -3.94 22.44 5.27
N SER A 322 -3.90 21.82 6.44
CA SER A 322 -3.43 22.44 7.70
C SER A 322 -2.62 21.43 8.52
N PRO A 323 -1.46 20.96 8.01
CA PRO A 323 -0.61 19.97 8.69
C PRO A 323 -0.14 20.41 10.09
N GLU A 324 -0.17 21.70 10.41
CA GLU A 324 0.07 22.22 11.76
C GLU A 324 -1.06 21.94 12.76
N ASN A 325 -2.27 21.63 12.28
CA ASN A 325 -3.42 21.21 13.09
C ASN A 325 -3.56 19.70 13.16
N PHE A 326 -2.71 18.97 12.45
CA PHE A 326 -2.57 17.55 12.68
C PHE A 326 -2.17 17.36 14.14
N PRO A 327 -2.82 16.47 14.90
CA PRO A 327 -2.26 16.07 16.17
C PRO A 327 -0.85 15.56 15.88
N THR A 328 0.19 16.22 16.39
CA THR A 328 1.56 15.70 16.35
C THR A 328 1.49 14.25 16.83
N LEU A 329 1.77 13.33 15.93
CA LEU A 329 1.44 11.91 16.04
C LEU A 329 2.48 11.15 16.90
N ASP A 330 3.06 11.81 17.91
CA ASP A 330 4.03 11.21 18.80
C ASP A 330 3.39 10.04 19.57
N GLY A 331 3.90 8.83 19.33
CA GLY A 331 3.47 7.61 20.02
C GLY A 331 2.18 6.99 19.51
N ILE A 332 1.70 7.35 18.31
CA ILE A 332 0.57 6.67 17.66
C ILE A 332 1.01 5.90 16.40
N GLY A 333 0.55 4.66 16.26
CA GLY A 333 0.79 3.86 15.06
C GLY A 333 -0.34 4.03 14.05
N GLN A 334 -0.03 4.01 12.76
CA GLN A 334 -1.03 3.89 11.68
C GLN A 334 -0.96 2.51 10.99
N LEU A 335 0.22 1.90 11.01
CA LEU A 335 0.49 0.63 10.37
C LEU A 335 1.27 -0.28 11.32
N LEU A 336 0.82 -1.51 11.52
CA LEU A 336 1.64 -2.57 12.11
C LEU A 336 2.44 -3.24 10.99
N ARG A 337 3.72 -3.52 11.21
CA ARG A 337 4.55 -4.35 10.32
C ARG A 337 5.19 -5.50 11.08
N ILE A 338 4.96 -6.74 10.64
CA ILE A 338 5.60 -7.94 11.17
C ILE A 338 6.31 -8.71 10.04
N PRO A 339 7.51 -9.27 10.26
CA PRO A 339 8.20 -10.05 9.24
C PRO A 339 7.50 -11.40 9.00
N VAL A 340 7.53 -11.88 7.76
CA VAL A 340 7.15 -13.25 7.42
C VAL A 340 8.30 -14.20 7.81
N PRO A 341 8.07 -15.21 8.66
CA PRO A 341 9.10 -16.14 9.09
C PRO A 341 9.84 -16.82 7.92
N GLY A 342 11.16 -16.67 7.90
CA GLY A 342 12.03 -17.33 6.91
C GLY A 342 12.12 -16.62 5.55
N ALA A 343 11.33 -15.57 5.30
CA ALA A 343 11.41 -14.79 4.07
C ALA A 343 12.55 -13.77 4.13
N LYS A 344 13.78 -14.23 3.88
CA LYS A 344 15.00 -13.41 3.95
C LYS A 344 15.94 -13.62 2.78
N VAL A 345 16.67 -12.56 2.43
CA VAL A 345 17.87 -12.62 1.59
C VAL A 345 19.03 -12.08 2.41
N GLY A 346 19.92 -12.97 2.85
CA GLY A 346 20.97 -12.62 3.79
C GLY A 346 20.39 -12.09 5.12
N PRO A 347 20.80 -10.90 5.61
CA PRO A 347 20.26 -10.30 6.82
C PRO A 347 18.93 -9.55 6.62
N VAL A 348 18.45 -9.40 5.38
CA VAL A 348 17.30 -8.55 5.03
C VAL A 348 16.03 -9.40 5.00
N GLU A 349 15.02 -8.99 5.78
CA GLU A 349 13.65 -9.53 5.67
C GLU A 349 13.03 -9.03 4.36
N THR A 350 12.63 -9.94 3.48
CA THR A 350 12.09 -9.59 2.17
C THR A 350 10.57 -9.53 2.14
N GLU A 351 9.89 -10.15 3.10
CA GLU A 351 8.43 -10.15 3.17
C GLU A 351 7.92 -9.81 4.56
N HIS A 352 6.80 -9.06 4.57
CA HIS A 352 6.18 -8.62 5.81
C HIS A 352 4.65 -8.69 5.68
N PHE A 353 3.98 -8.96 6.80
CA PHE A 353 2.58 -8.61 6.95
C PHE A 353 2.43 -7.18 7.45
N TYR A 354 1.42 -6.52 6.95
CA TYR A 354 1.01 -5.17 7.32
C TYR A 354 -0.44 -5.20 7.79
N ALA A 355 -0.75 -4.58 8.92
CA ALA A 355 -2.14 -4.36 9.33
C ALA A 355 -2.44 -2.87 9.38
N SER A 356 -3.49 -2.45 8.66
CA SER A 356 -3.94 -1.05 8.60
C SER A 356 -5.39 -0.93 9.03
N PHE A 357 -5.72 0.14 9.77
CA PHE A 357 -7.10 0.47 10.11
C PHE A 357 -7.67 1.47 9.11
N ARG A 358 -8.85 1.18 8.56
CA ARG A 358 -9.48 1.99 7.51
C ARG A 358 -10.83 2.56 7.96
N ARG A 359 -11.10 3.83 7.66
CA ARG A 359 -12.39 4.50 7.93
C ARG A 359 -12.95 5.19 6.69
N LYS A 360 -14.28 5.39 6.68
CA LYS A 360 -14.99 6.15 5.64
C LYS A 360 -14.90 7.67 5.88
N VAL A 361 -13.69 8.19 6.01
CA VAL A 361 -13.41 9.62 6.18
C VAL A 361 -12.76 10.17 4.89
N GLY A 362 -12.45 11.46 4.87
CA GLY A 362 -11.89 12.12 3.69
C GLY A 362 -12.89 12.35 2.55
N ARG A 363 -12.42 12.98 1.46
CA ARG A 363 -13.19 13.23 0.23
C ARG A 363 -13.25 11.96 -0.60
N TYR A 364 -12.18 11.18 -0.60
CA TYR A 364 -12.04 10.02 -1.47
C TYR A 364 -12.38 8.70 -0.79
N SER A 365 -12.12 8.49 0.50
CA SER A 365 -12.37 7.20 1.17
C SER A 365 -13.82 6.95 1.66
N LYS A 366 -14.74 7.91 1.48
CA LYS A 366 -16.19 7.72 1.72
C LYS A 366 -16.79 6.52 0.96
N SER A 367 -16.22 6.14 -0.18
CA SER A 367 -16.65 5.02 -1.01
C SER A 367 -16.04 3.65 -0.65
N LEU A 368 -15.27 3.56 0.44
CA LEU A 368 -14.72 2.29 0.94
C LEU A 368 -15.84 1.24 1.13
N PRO A 369 -15.66 -0.03 0.73
CA PRO A 369 -16.65 -1.08 0.96
C PRO A 369 -16.95 -1.30 2.44
N LYS A 370 -18.11 -1.92 2.73
CA LYS A 370 -18.53 -2.15 4.12
C LYS A 370 -17.61 -3.10 4.87
N GLN A 371 -16.97 -4.05 4.18
CA GLN A 371 -16.09 -5.04 4.80
C GLN A 371 -14.82 -4.41 5.40
N TYR A 372 -14.25 -3.41 4.73
CA TYR A 372 -13.07 -2.68 5.19
C TYR A 372 -13.39 -1.51 6.12
N LYS A 373 -14.66 -1.12 6.21
CA LYS A 373 -15.07 0.01 7.04
C LYS A 373 -14.89 -0.35 8.51
N ASP A 374 -14.15 0.49 9.22
CA ASP A 374 -13.89 0.36 10.64
C ASP A 374 -13.36 -1.06 10.94
N ALA A 375 -12.50 -1.59 10.07
CA ALA A 375 -11.91 -2.91 10.16
C ALA A 375 -10.39 -2.78 9.99
N ILE A 376 -9.65 -3.79 10.45
CA ILE A 376 -8.25 -3.93 10.05
C ILE A 376 -8.18 -4.78 8.79
N THR A 377 -7.38 -4.34 7.84
CA THR A 377 -7.03 -5.12 6.65
C THR A 377 -5.58 -5.52 6.76
N ILE A 378 -5.33 -6.81 6.55
CA ILE A 378 -4.04 -7.44 6.64
C ILE A 378 -3.57 -7.74 5.23
N HIS A 379 -2.38 -7.25 4.91
CA HIS A 379 -1.73 -7.45 3.63
C HIS A 379 -0.38 -8.13 3.82
N ARG A 380 -0.06 -9.11 2.98
CA ARG A 380 1.31 -9.60 2.81
C ARG A 380 1.96 -8.82 1.68
N ARG A 381 3.18 -8.34 1.87
CA ARG A 381 3.93 -7.64 0.82
C ARG A 381 5.37 -8.11 0.79
N ASN A 382 5.85 -8.39 -0.41
CA ASN A 382 7.26 -8.58 -0.70
C ASN A 382 7.87 -7.21 -1.09
N ILE A 383 8.92 -6.81 -0.38
CA ILE A 383 9.55 -5.49 -0.59
C ILE A 383 10.26 -5.38 -1.95
N LEU A 384 10.57 -6.52 -2.58
CA LEU A 384 11.25 -6.60 -3.88
C LEU A 384 10.26 -6.51 -5.05
N SER A 385 9.11 -7.18 -4.95
CA SER A 385 8.08 -7.09 -6.01
C SER A 385 7.19 -5.85 -5.88
N GLY A 386 7.03 -5.32 -4.66
CA GLY A 386 6.13 -4.19 -4.40
C GLY A 386 4.66 -4.58 -4.23
N GLN A 387 4.24 -5.76 -4.71
CA GLN A 387 2.86 -6.25 -4.66
C GLN A 387 2.33 -6.36 -3.23
N ALA A 388 1.15 -5.76 -3.00
CA ALA A 388 0.40 -5.92 -1.75
C ALA A 388 -0.76 -6.90 -1.94
N VAL A 389 -0.74 -8.01 -1.20
CA VAL A 389 -1.75 -9.06 -1.28
C VAL A 389 -2.62 -9.01 -0.03
N GLU A 390 -3.91 -8.68 -0.16
CA GLU A 390 -4.87 -8.78 0.94
C GLU A 390 -5.07 -10.25 1.31
N VAL A 391 -4.76 -10.62 2.56
CA VAL A 391 -4.91 -11.98 3.08
C VAL A 391 -6.06 -12.12 4.10
N ALA A 392 -6.44 -11.01 4.76
CA ALA A 392 -7.55 -11.02 5.70
C ALA A 392 -8.10 -9.61 5.99
N THR A 393 -9.37 -9.55 6.38
CA THR A 393 -9.97 -8.36 6.96
C THR A 393 -10.69 -8.74 8.25
N LEU A 394 -10.25 -8.19 9.39
CA LEU A 394 -10.83 -8.47 10.71
C LEU A 394 -11.64 -7.26 11.19
N ASN A 395 -12.93 -7.48 11.47
CA ASN A 395 -13.84 -6.45 11.97
C ASN A 395 -14.38 -6.75 13.37
N THR A 396 -14.14 -7.95 13.87
CA THR A 396 -14.65 -8.45 15.15
C THR A 396 -13.46 -8.59 16.11
N PRO A 397 -13.48 -7.94 17.28
CA PRO A 397 -12.42 -8.15 18.27
C PRO A 397 -12.35 -9.60 18.71
N ASP A 398 -11.19 -9.98 19.25
CA ASP A 398 -10.85 -11.32 19.68
C ASP A 398 -10.87 -12.32 18.51
N THR A 399 -10.57 -11.83 17.30
CA THR A 399 -10.33 -12.67 16.11
C THR A 399 -8.90 -12.49 15.62
N SER A 400 -8.38 -13.53 14.98
CA SER A 400 -7.01 -13.59 14.48
C SER A 400 -6.98 -14.10 13.05
N TYR A 401 -5.99 -13.64 12.30
CA TYR A 401 -5.50 -14.30 11.11
C TYR A 401 -4.17 -14.96 11.44
N THR A 402 -3.99 -16.21 11.02
CA THR A 402 -2.74 -16.96 11.17
C THR A 402 -2.35 -17.50 9.80
N ASP A 403 -1.18 -17.09 9.33
CA ASP A 403 -0.58 -17.54 8.08
C ASP A 403 0.06 -18.95 8.26
N PRO A 404 0.17 -19.77 7.19
CA PRO A 404 0.86 -21.06 7.25
C PRO A 404 2.31 -21.02 7.76
N SER A 405 3.01 -19.89 7.61
CA SER A 405 4.35 -19.66 8.22
C SER A 405 4.33 -19.60 9.75
N GLY A 406 3.14 -19.50 10.35
CA GLY A 406 2.92 -19.29 11.77
C GLY A 406 2.82 -17.83 12.17
N ALA A 407 2.95 -16.85 11.27
CA ALA A 407 2.71 -15.47 11.64
C ALA A 407 1.22 -15.25 12.02
N THR A 408 0.95 -14.51 13.09
CA THR A 408 -0.40 -14.24 13.59
C THR A 408 -0.62 -12.75 13.79
N ILE A 409 -1.78 -12.24 13.36
CA ILE A 409 -2.26 -10.89 13.67
C ILE A 409 -3.66 -10.99 14.25
N SER A 410 -3.85 -10.41 15.44
CA SER A 410 -5.10 -10.42 16.18
C SER A 410 -5.67 -9.02 16.33
N LEU A 411 -6.98 -8.86 16.14
CA LEU A 411 -7.71 -7.67 16.53
C LEU A 411 -8.21 -7.83 17.96
N LEU A 412 -7.66 -7.08 18.92
CA LEU A 412 -7.98 -7.22 20.36
C LEU A 412 -9.12 -6.30 20.81
N ASP A 413 -9.09 -5.06 20.35
CA ASP A 413 -10.12 -4.06 20.66
C ASP A 413 -10.27 -3.06 19.51
N ARG A 414 -11.38 -2.32 19.51
CA ARG A 414 -11.67 -1.26 18.51
C ARG A 414 -12.74 -0.29 18.96
N ASP A 415 -12.58 0.98 18.63
CA ASP A 415 -13.65 1.96 18.75
C ASP A 415 -13.82 2.71 17.42
N LYS A 416 -14.23 3.97 17.47
CA LYS A 416 -14.40 4.81 16.27
C LYS A 416 -13.12 5.53 15.89
N GLU A 417 -12.19 5.68 16.82
CA GLU A 417 -10.97 6.48 16.68
C GLU A 417 -9.77 5.58 16.40
N ARG A 418 -9.73 4.37 16.96
CA ARG A 418 -8.60 3.45 16.82
C ARG A 418 -8.98 1.98 16.95
N VAL A 419 -8.02 1.13 16.63
CA VAL A 419 -8.02 -0.30 16.92
C VAL A 419 -6.82 -0.65 17.79
N VAL A 420 -6.89 -1.78 18.49
CA VAL A 420 -5.76 -2.38 19.18
C VAL A 420 -5.52 -3.75 18.59
N VAL A 421 -4.32 -3.94 18.08
CA VAL A 421 -3.89 -5.17 17.43
C VAL A 421 -2.70 -5.77 18.16
N TRP A 422 -2.49 -7.06 17.95
CA TRP A 422 -1.30 -7.76 18.38
C TRP A 422 -0.76 -8.57 17.21
N GLY A 423 0.56 -8.60 17.04
CA GLY A 423 1.22 -9.31 15.95
C GLY A 423 2.38 -10.14 16.45
N SER A 424 2.58 -11.32 15.85
CA SER A 424 3.71 -12.20 16.12
C SER A 424 4.16 -12.92 14.86
N SER A 425 5.47 -13.01 14.67
CA SER A 425 6.12 -13.83 13.66
C SER A 425 6.38 -15.27 14.14
N LYS A 426 6.01 -15.64 15.37
CA LYS A 426 6.41 -16.92 15.98
C LYS A 426 5.25 -17.88 16.25
N GLY A 427 4.05 -17.58 15.77
CA GLY A 427 2.85 -18.40 16.03
C GLY A 427 2.48 -18.46 17.50
N ILE A 428 2.84 -17.41 18.24
CA ILE A 428 2.37 -17.22 19.60
C ILE A 428 0.97 -16.62 19.50
N ASP A 429 0.08 -16.94 20.43
CA ASP A 429 -1.22 -16.27 20.52
C ASP A 429 -1.10 -14.95 21.27
N ALA A 430 -2.04 -14.04 21.03
CA ALA A 430 -2.11 -12.81 21.80
C ALA A 430 -2.20 -13.11 23.32
N PRO A 431 -1.52 -12.33 24.16
CA PRO A 431 -1.53 -12.55 25.61
C PRO A 431 -2.95 -12.45 26.18
N THR A 432 -3.27 -13.39 27.06
CA THR A 432 -4.45 -13.30 27.94
C THR A 432 -4.07 -12.48 29.17
N TYR A 433 -4.91 -11.53 29.54
CA TYR A 433 -4.74 -10.70 30.74
C TYR A 433 -5.65 -11.17 31.87
N HIS A 434 -5.19 -10.93 33.10
CA HIS A 434 -5.90 -11.29 34.30
C HIS A 434 -6.40 -10.02 35.00
N LEU A 435 -7.72 -9.90 35.14
CA LEU A 435 -8.35 -8.92 36.02
C LEU A 435 -8.59 -9.56 37.37
N THR A 436 -7.96 -9.01 38.40
CA THR A 436 -8.22 -9.40 39.78
C THR A 436 -9.15 -8.39 40.43
N THR A 437 -10.31 -8.85 40.88
CA THR A 437 -11.30 -8.04 41.60
C THR A 437 -11.39 -8.49 43.05
N THR A 438 -11.08 -7.61 43.98
CA THR A 438 -11.21 -7.87 45.41
C THR A 438 -12.52 -7.25 45.94
N VAL A 439 -13.31 -8.05 46.65
CA VAL A 439 -14.52 -7.60 47.34
C VAL A 439 -14.33 -7.72 48.84
N THR A 440 -14.34 -6.59 49.52
CA THR A 440 -14.10 -6.48 50.97
C THR A 440 -15.38 -6.07 51.69
N LEU A 441 -15.68 -6.73 52.82
CA LEU A 441 -16.79 -6.37 53.70
C LEU A 441 -16.24 -5.66 54.94
N GLU A 442 -16.66 -4.41 55.17
CA GLU A 442 -16.34 -3.67 56.39
C GLU A 442 -17.38 -3.92 57.49
N GLY A 443 -16.91 -4.39 58.66
CA GLY A 443 -17.70 -4.58 59.88
C GLY A 443 -17.00 -5.52 60.87
N ASN A 444 -17.26 -5.34 62.17
CA ASN A 444 -16.53 -6.03 63.26
C ASN A 444 -16.84 -7.54 63.42
N SER A 445 -17.60 -8.18 62.52
CA SER A 445 -17.94 -9.60 62.63
C SER A 445 -18.20 -10.23 61.25
N PRO A 446 -17.58 -11.38 60.92
CA PRO A 446 -17.88 -12.12 59.69
C PRO A 446 -19.32 -12.64 59.72
N LEU A 447 -19.96 -12.70 58.54
CA LEU A 447 -21.30 -13.28 58.40
C LEU A 447 -21.19 -14.80 58.59
N SER A 448 -22.10 -15.40 59.33
CA SER A 448 -22.18 -16.86 59.41
C SER A 448 -22.59 -17.45 58.05
N ALA A 449 -22.28 -18.73 57.80
CA ALA A 449 -22.63 -19.38 56.51
C ALA A 449 -24.13 -19.35 56.19
N SER A 450 -24.99 -19.28 57.22
CA SER A 450 -26.44 -19.11 57.10
C SER A 450 -26.89 -17.68 56.80
N GLU A 451 -26.01 -16.69 56.98
CA GLU A 451 -26.24 -15.27 56.66
C GLU A 451 -25.53 -14.86 55.35
N ALA A 452 -24.92 -15.82 54.64
CA ALA A 452 -24.21 -15.60 53.39
C ALA A 452 -25.13 -15.01 52.32
N GLU A 453 -24.81 -13.80 51.88
CA GLU A 453 -25.55 -13.10 50.84
C GLU A 453 -24.83 -13.15 49.49
N LYS A 454 -25.61 -13.23 48.41
CA LYS A 454 -25.07 -13.37 47.05
C LYS A 454 -24.88 -12.00 46.42
N ILE A 455 -23.63 -11.66 46.11
CA ILE A 455 -23.32 -10.58 45.17
C ILE A 455 -23.06 -11.18 43.81
N HIS A 456 -23.59 -10.55 42.76
CA HIS A 456 -23.20 -10.89 41.40
C HIS A 456 -22.27 -9.82 40.83
N LEU A 457 -21.10 -10.27 40.39
CA LEU A 457 -20.23 -9.50 39.53
C LEU A 457 -20.49 -9.92 38.09
N VAL A 458 -20.92 -8.96 37.27
CA VAL A 458 -21.11 -9.16 35.84
C VAL A 458 -20.00 -8.40 35.13
N VAL A 459 -19.07 -9.13 34.53
CA VAL A 459 -18.05 -8.59 33.64
C VAL A 459 -18.59 -8.67 32.22
N LYS A 460 -18.69 -7.54 31.54
CA LYS A 460 -19.14 -7.50 30.15
C LYS A 460 -18.07 -6.89 29.26
N LYS A 461 -17.70 -7.62 28.21
CA LYS A 461 -16.99 -7.11 27.04
C LYS A 461 -17.98 -7.10 25.89
N ARG A 462 -18.46 -5.91 25.49
CA ARG A 462 -19.37 -5.76 24.34
C ARG A 462 -20.60 -6.69 24.42
N GLN A 463 -20.73 -7.67 23.50
CA GLN A 463 -21.84 -8.64 23.47
C GLN A 463 -21.60 -9.88 24.35
N ALA A 464 -20.38 -10.12 24.81
CA ALA A 464 -20.06 -11.20 25.73
C ALA A 464 -20.24 -10.73 27.18
N SER A 465 -20.83 -11.57 28.03
CA SER A 465 -20.95 -11.31 29.46
C SER A 465 -20.70 -12.56 30.28
N THR A 466 -19.80 -12.44 31.24
CA THR A 466 -19.57 -13.45 32.27
C THR A 466 -20.18 -12.95 33.57
N LYS A 467 -21.02 -13.79 34.19
CA LYS A 467 -21.65 -13.50 35.48
C LYS A 467 -21.14 -14.50 36.51
N THR A 468 -20.46 -13.99 37.54
CA THR A 468 -20.02 -14.79 38.68
C THR A 468 -20.82 -14.40 39.91
N THR A 469 -21.15 -15.41 40.72
CA THR A 469 -21.81 -15.22 42.02
C THR A 469 -20.76 -15.39 43.12
N LEU A 470 -20.64 -14.37 43.97
CA LEU A 470 -19.74 -14.33 45.11
C LEU A 470 -20.59 -14.37 46.39
N ASN A 471 -20.21 -15.23 47.34
CA ASN A 471 -20.86 -15.29 48.64
C ASN A 471 -20.16 -14.35 49.61
N LEU A 472 -20.79 -13.24 50.00
CA LEU A 472 -20.24 -12.34 51.01
C LEU A 472 -20.31 -12.98 52.39
N THR A 473 -19.27 -13.71 52.79
CA THR A 473 -19.05 -14.15 54.19
C THR A 473 -17.72 -13.66 54.76
N SER A 474 -16.76 -13.33 53.88
CA SER A 474 -15.43 -12.80 54.19
C SER A 474 -14.84 -12.07 52.95
N ASN A 475 -13.57 -11.63 53.00
CA ASN A 475 -12.89 -11.07 51.82
C ASN A 475 -12.88 -12.10 50.69
N ASN A 476 -13.45 -11.74 49.55
CA ASN A 476 -13.45 -12.59 48.37
C ASN A 476 -12.59 -11.98 47.29
N GLU A 477 -11.84 -12.84 46.61
CA GLU A 477 -11.08 -12.49 45.42
C GLU A 477 -11.72 -13.19 44.21
N PHE A 478 -11.88 -12.45 43.13
CA PHE A 478 -12.40 -12.95 41.87
C PHE A 478 -11.37 -12.67 40.78
N HIS A 479 -10.92 -13.73 40.12
CA HIS A 479 -10.06 -13.62 38.96
C HIS A 479 -10.90 -13.81 37.70
N PHE A 480 -10.73 -12.89 36.75
CA PHE A 480 -11.29 -12.95 35.42
C PHE A 480 -10.15 -12.94 34.42
N GLU A 481 -10.16 -13.89 33.51
CA GLU A 481 -9.22 -13.92 32.39
C GLU A 481 -9.92 -13.35 31.15
N GLY A 482 -9.23 -12.47 30.44
CA GLY A 482 -9.74 -11.84 29.23
C GLY A 482 -8.62 -11.19 28.44
N THR A 483 -8.88 -10.92 27.17
CA THR A 483 -7.97 -10.18 26.30
C THR A 483 -8.00 -8.68 26.61
N PHE A 484 -7.07 -7.92 26.03
CA PHE A 484 -7.02 -6.47 26.20
C PHE A 484 -8.32 -5.82 25.73
N GLY A 485 -8.70 -4.73 26.41
CA GLY A 485 -9.73 -3.83 25.91
C GLY A 485 -10.65 -3.27 26.98
N SER A 486 -11.69 -2.59 26.51
CA SER A 486 -12.65 -1.91 27.39
C SER A 486 -13.74 -2.86 27.90
N TYR A 487 -13.80 -3.02 29.22
CA TYR A 487 -14.80 -3.83 29.92
C TYR A 487 -15.72 -2.94 30.76
N SER A 488 -16.97 -3.39 30.93
CA SER A 488 -17.88 -2.83 31.92
C SER A 488 -18.12 -3.84 33.04
N LEU A 489 -17.84 -3.42 34.26
CA LEU A 489 -18.14 -4.17 35.46
C LEU A 489 -19.43 -3.64 36.03
N LYS A 490 -20.38 -4.55 36.23
CA LYS A 490 -21.64 -4.26 36.90
C LYS A 490 -21.77 -5.12 38.15
N LEU A 491 -21.93 -4.44 39.28
CA LEU A 491 -22.22 -5.06 40.56
C LEU A 491 -23.73 -5.11 40.81
N GLN A 492 -24.20 -6.27 41.27
CA GLN A 492 -25.58 -6.48 41.72
C GLN A 492 -25.55 -7.01 43.14
N PHE A 493 -26.17 -6.29 44.08
CA PHE A 493 -26.20 -6.61 45.50
C PHE A 493 -27.52 -6.14 46.15
N PRO A 494 -27.92 -6.72 47.30
CA PRO A 494 -29.09 -6.29 48.06
C PRO A 494 -28.86 -4.90 48.68
N LYS A 495 -29.51 -3.87 48.14
CA LYS A 495 -29.29 -2.46 48.53
C LYS A 495 -29.90 -2.09 49.88
N ASP A 496 -30.88 -2.85 50.31
CA ASP A 496 -31.52 -2.77 51.61
C ASP A 496 -30.57 -3.19 52.73
N ARG A 497 -29.55 -4.02 52.43
CA ARG A 497 -28.61 -4.56 53.42
C ARG A 497 -27.18 -4.06 53.29
N PHE A 498 -26.77 -3.60 52.12
CA PHE A 498 -25.39 -3.16 51.87
C PHE A 498 -25.33 -1.85 51.08
N LYS A 499 -24.31 -1.03 51.41
CA LYS A 499 -23.93 0.17 50.67
C LYS A 499 -22.51 0.01 50.15
N LEU A 500 -22.26 0.40 48.90
CA LEU A 500 -20.91 0.51 48.36
C LEU A 500 -20.22 1.76 48.94
N LYS A 501 -19.02 1.61 49.48
CA LYS A 501 -18.21 2.69 50.05
C LYS A 501 -17.20 3.16 49.02
N GLY A 502 -17.51 4.27 48.34
CA GLY A 502 -16.70 4.78 47.23
C GLY A 502 -16.87 3.95 45.95
N GLY A 503 -16.65 4.58 44.79
CA GLY A 503 -16.80 3.93 43.49
C GLY A 503 -18.25 3.85 42.98
N SER A 504 -18.40 3.39 41.73
CA SER A 504 -19.69 3.23 41.05
C SER A 504 -20.10 1.76 41.00
N LYS A 505 -21.41 1.49 41.07
CA LYS A 505 -21.97 0.14 40.79
C LYS A 505 -21.74 -0.33 39.36
N ASN A 506 -21.43 0.60 38.47
CA ASN A 506 -21.06 0.40 37.08
C ASN A 506 -19.74 1.11 36.82
N THR A 507 -18.67 0.35 36.58
CA THR A 507 -17.36 0.91 36.30
C THR A 507 -16.94 0.45 34.91
N LYS A 508 -16.48 1.38 34.07
CA LYS A 508 -15.75 1.03 32.84
C LYS A 508 -14.28 0.95 33.20
N ILE A 509 -13.63 -0.11 32.76
CA ILE A 509 -12.19 -0.30 32.93
C ILE A 509 -11.56 -0.69 31.59
N LEU A 510 -10.28 -0.36 31.45
CA LEU A 510 -9.42 -0.95 30.45
C LEU A 510 -8.68 -2.09 31.14
N ILE A 511 -8.80 -3.32 30.63
CA ILE A 511 -8.00 -4.44 31.13
C ILE A 511 -6.65 -4.44 30.41
N ASN A 512 -5.57 -4.49 31.18
CA ASN A 512 -4.17 -4.61 30.76
C ASN A 512 -3.40 -5.54 31.72
N GLN A 513 -2.06 -5.63 31.59
CA GLN A 513 -1.20 -6.57 32.33
C GLN A 513 -1.37 -6.59 33.87
N ASP A 514 -1.80 -5.48 34.50
CA ASP A 514 -1.84 -5.36 35.97
C ASP A 514 -3.16 -4.78 36.51
N SER A 515 -4.27 -5.00 35.79
CA SER A 515 -5.55 -4.42 36.20
C SER A 515 -6.10 -5.04 37.49
N GLN A 516 -6.14 -4.23 38.55
CA GLN A 516 -6.75 -4.57 39.84
C GLN A 516 -7.88 -3.61 40.21
N ILE A 517 -8.98 -4.14 40.73
CA ILE A 517 -10.13 -3.34 41.18
C ILE A 517 -10.61 -3.83 42.53
N SER A 518 -10.85 -2.89 43.44
CA SER A 518 -11.35 -3.20 44.78
C SER A 518 -12.71 -2.57 45.01
N PHE A 519 -13.66 -3.35 45.53
CA PHE A 519 -14.97 -2.88 45.95
C PHE A 519 -15.12 -3.10 47.46
N THR A 520 -15.40 -2.01 48.19
CA THR A 520 -15.64 -2.08 49.63
C THR A 520 -17.12 -1.91 49.93
N PHE A 521 -17.70 -2.86 50.67
CA PHE A 521 -19.08 -2.83 51.10
C PHE A 521 -19.19 -2.54 52.58
N GLN A 522 -20.12 -1.66 52.93
CA GLN A 522 -20.53 -1.41 54.30
C GLN A 522 -21.92 -2.01 54.54
N ARG A 523 -22.07 -2.76 55.63
CA ARG A 523 -23.38 -3.26 56.05
C ARG A 523 -24.26 -2.10 56.52
N ILE A 524 -25.47 -2.03 55.99
CA ILE A 524 -26.54 -1.16 56.49
C ILE A 524 -27.29 -1.99 57.54
N LYS A 525 -27.47 -1.43 58.74
CA LYS A 525 -28.12 -2.12 59.86
C LYS A 525 -29.53 -2.59 59.52
#